data_AF-A0A0P7AUC7-F1
#
_entry.id   AF-A0A0P7AUC7-F1
#
_cell.length_a   1.000
_cell.length_b   1.000
_cell.length_c   1.000
_cell.angle_alpha   90.00
_cell.angle_beta   90.00
_cell.angle_gamma   90.00
#
_symmetry.space_group_name_H-M   'P 1'
#
loop_
_entity.id
_entity.type
_entity.pdbx_description
1 polymer ?
#
loop_
_entity_poly.entity_id
_entity_poly.type
_entity_poly.pdbx_seq_one_letter_code
_entity_poly.pdbx_strand_id
1 'polypeptide(L)'
;MTKILFDQGYILSYKFEEDTAQGNIKIALKYDKFTKAPVIKKLQRVSKPGLRKYTGSGEMPRVLNGLGVAIVSTSHGVMTSKQAKQENVGGEVLCYVY
;
A
#
# COMPACT_ATOMS: atom_id res chain seq x y z
N MET A 1 0.39 -0.88 -6.90
CA MET A 1 0.48 -0.04 -5.67
C MET A 1 -0.59 1.04 -5.67
N THR A 2 -0.60 1.96 -6.63
CA THR A 2 -1.55 3.09 -6.70
C THR A 2 -3.02 2.66 -6.63
N LYS A 3 -3.40 1.61 -7.38
CA LYS A 3 -4.74 1.02 -7.33
C LYS A 3 -5.15 0.62 -5.90
N ILE A 4 -4.27 -0.05 -5.14
CA ILE A 4 -4.56 -0.46 -3.75
C ILE A 4 -4.77 0.75 -2.86
N LEU A 5 -3.97 1.82 -3.02
CA LEU A 5 -4.14 3.04 -2.23
C LEU A 5 -5.48 3.73 -2.53
N PHE A 6 -5.94 3.67 -3.78
CA PHE A 6 -7.25 4.17 -4.18
C PHE A 6 -8.38 3.30 -3.62
N ASP A 7 -8.30 1.97 -3.78
CA ASP A 7 -9.30 1.02 -3.29
C ASP A 7 -9.44 1.05 -1.75
N GLN A 8 -8.33 1.29 -1.02
CA GLN A 8 -8.33 1.48 0.43
C GLN A 8 -8.71 2.91 0.85
N GLY A 9 -8.97 3.82 -0.10
CA GLY A 9 -9.49 5.16 0.16
C GLY A 9 -8.48 6.18 0.70
N TYR A 10 -7.17 5.92 0.55
CA TYR A 10 -6.09 6.83 0.95
C TYR A 10 -5.86 7.97 -0.05
N ILE A 11 -6.17 7.77 -1.33
CA ILE A 11 -6.08 8.78 -2.38
C ILE A 11 -7.45 9.00 -3.04
N LEU A 12 -7.68 10.20 -3.58
CA LEU A 12 -8.95 10.56 -4.21
C LEU A 12 -9.11 9.98 -5.61
N SER A 13 -8.03 10.00 -6.39
CA SER A 13 -7.99 9.45 -7.75
C SER A 13 -6.55 9.39 -8.24
N TYR A 14 -6.33 8.64 -9.32
CA TYR A 14 -5.08 8.65 -10.06
C TYR A 14 -5.35 8.56 -11.56
N LYS A 15 -4.43 9.09 -12.37
CA LYS A 15 -4.46 9.01 -13.83
C LYS A 15 -3.10 8.59 -14.35
N PHE A 16 -3.09 7.82 -15.43
CA PHE A 16 -1.90 7.56 -16.22
C PHE A 16 -1.86 8.60 -17.34
N GLU A 17 -0.76 9.32 -17.43
CA GLU A 17 -0.47 10.27 -18.50
C GLU A 17 0.59 9.61 -19.39
N GLU A 18 0.25 9.37 -20.66
CA GLU A 18 1.18 8.81 -21.63
C GLU A 18 2.14 9.92 -22.08
N ASP A 19 3.42 9.72 -21.77
CA ASP A 19 4.53 10.54 -22.22
C ASP A 19 5.49 9.62 -22.98
N THR A 20 6.26 10.16 -23.93
CA THR A 20 6.98 9.38 -24.95
C THR A 20 8.07 8.45 -24.41
N ALA A 21 8.41 8.52 -23.12
CA ALA A 21 9.45 7.70 -22.49
C ALA A 21 8.91 6.58 -21.59
N GLN A 22 8.37 6.93 -20.42
CA GLN A 22 8.06 5.95 -19.35
C GLN A 22 6.61 6.07 -18.82
N GLY A 23 5.87 7.09 -19.26
CA GLY A 23 4.57 7.46 -18.70
C GLY A 23 4.66 8.08 -17.30
N ASN A 24 3.65 8.86 -16.94
CA ASN A 24 3.53 9.53 -15.65
C ASN A 24 2.28 9.06 -14.90
N ILE A 25 2.34 9.02 -13.57
CA ILE A 25 1.18 8.74 -12.72
C ILE A 25 0.85 9.99 -11.92
N LYS A 26 -0.26 10.63 -12.26
CA LYS A 26 -0.77 11.80 -11.53
C LYS A 26 -1.72 11.34 -10.44
N ILE A 27 -1.44 11.70 -9.19
CA ILE A 27 -2.18 11.24 -8.01
C ILE A 27 -2.81 12.44 -7.31
N ALA A 28 -4.12 12.39 -7.07
CA ALA A 28 -4.82 13.37 -6.24
C ALA A 28 -4.86 12.89 -4.78
N LEU A 29 -4.15 13.60 -3.90
CA LEU A 29 -4.11 13.29 -2.47
C LEU A 29 -5.44 13.62 -1.79
N LYS A 30 -5.79 12.84 -0.77
CA LYS A 30 -7.02 13.02 0.01
C LYS A 30 -6.75 13.75 1.32
N TYR A 31 -7.58 14.76 1.59
CA TYR A 31 -7.56 15.54 2.81
C TYR A 31 -8.96 15.58 3.43
N ASP A 32 -9.02 15.73 4.74
CA ASP A 32 -10.28 15.94 5.44
C ASP A 32 -10.92 17.28 5.04
N LYS A 33 -12.25 17.30 4.90
CA LYS A 33 -12.96 18.48 4.36
C LYS A 33 -12.93 19.66 5.34
N PHE A 34 -12.99 19.38 6.63
CA PHE A 34 -13.15 20.38 7.69
C PHE A 34 -11.80 20.79 8.28
N THR A 35 -11.01 19.80 8.71
CA THR A 35 -9.72 20.01 9.40
C THR A 35 -8.56 20.22 8.43
N LYS A 36 -8.74 19.90 7.14
CA LYS A 36 -7.68 19.89 6.10
C LYS A 36 -6.51 18.94 6.42
N ALA A 37 -6.65 18.07 7.42
CA ALA A 37 -5.63 17.10 7.77
C ALA A 37 -5.45 16.06 6.63
N PRO A 38 -4.23 15.61 6.34
CA PRO A 38 -3.99 14.57 5.35
C PRO A 38 -4.53 13.23 5.84
N VAL A 39 -5.14 12.45 4.94
CA VAL A 39 -5.61 11.09 5.27
C VAL A 39 -4.45 10.13 5.48
N ILE A 40 -3.36 10.31 4.74
CA ILE A 40 -2.11 9.56 4.94
C ILE A 40 -1.27 10.32 5.98
N LYS A 41 -1.08 9.73 7.15
CA LYS A 41 -0.23 10.28 8.21
C LYS A 41 1.22 9.82 8.08
N LYS A 42 1.44 8.59 7.65
CA LYS A 42 2.75 8.00 7.47
C LYS A 42 2.77 6.98 6.35
N LEU A 43 3.83 7.04 5.54
CA LEU A 43 4.17 6.01 4.56
C LEU A 43 5.59 5.54 4.85
N GLN A 44 5.74 4.25 5.16
CA GLN A 44 7.01 3.69 5.61
C GLN A 44 7.39 2.46 4.79
N ARG A 45 8.56 2.49 4.16
CA ARG A 45 9.14 1.33 3.47
C ARG A 45 9.71 0.33 4.47
N VAL A 46 9.31 -0.93 4.35
CA VAL A 46 9.69 -2.01 5.26
C VAL A 46 10.81 -2.84 4.64
N SER A 47 10.55 -3.44 3.48
CA SER A 47 11.58 -4.15 2.71
C SER A 47 12.45 -3.17 1.91
N LYS A 48 13.75 -3.17 2.18
CA LYS A 48 14.74 -2.31 1.51
C LYS A 48 15.69 -3.18 0.68
N PRO A 49 16.31 -2.64 -0.39
CA PRO A 49 17.23 -3.43 -1.22
C PRO A 49 18.34 -4.15 -0.44
N GLY A 50 18.90 -3.50 0.59
CA GLY A 50 19.94 -4.09 1.46
C GLY A 50 19.41 -4.98 2.60
N LEU A 51 18.10 -5.02 2.84
CA LEU A 51 17.50 -5.93 3.82
C LEU A 51 16.04 -6.21 3.44
N ARG A 52 15.84 -7.38 2.83
CA ARG A 52 14.52 -7.84 2.42
C ARG A 52 13.75 -8.38 3.62
N LYS A 53 12.44 -8.11 3.66
CA LYS A 53 11.54 -8.55 4.73
C LYS A 53 10.42 -9.39 4.15
N TYR A 54 10.41 -10.66 4.50
CA TYR A 54 9.39 -11.63 4.08
C TYR A 54 8.59 -12.09 5.29
N THR A 55 7.35 -12.52 5.06
CA THR A 55 6.46 -13.04 6.10
C THR A 55 5.57 -14.16 5.53
N GLY A 56 5.29 -15.16 6.36
CA GLY A 56 4.29 -16.19 6.05
C GLY A 56 2.86 -15.66 6.24
N SER A 57 1.86 -16.39 5.72
CA SER A 57 0.44 -16.02 5.86
C SER A 57 -0.02 -15.92 7.33
N GLY A 58 0.51 -16.79 8.20
CA GLY A 58 0.20 -16.80 9.63
C GLY A 58 0.76 -15.60 10.41
N GLU A 59 1.88 -15.04 9.94
CA GLU A 59 2.66 -13.99 10.62
C GLU A 59 2.44 -12.59 10.01
N MET A 60 1.44 -12.45 9.14
CA MET A 60 1.16 -11.20 8.44
C MET A 60 1.07 -10.00 9.40
N PRO A 61 1.84 -8.93 9.15
CA PRO A 61 1.89 -7.79 10.05
C PRO A 61 0.55 -7.06 10.10
N ARG A 62 0.18 -6.63 11.31
CA ARG A 62 -0.96 -5.74 11.56
C ARG A 62 -0.44 -4.33 11.81
N VAL A 63 -0.87 -3.38 10.97
CA VAL A 63 -0.50 -1.96 11.11
C VAL A 63 -1.57 -1.25 11.94
N LEU A 64 -1.17 -0.55 13.00
CA LEU A 64 -2.07 0.13 13.93
C LEU A 64 -3.28 -0.73 14.36
N ASN A 65 -3.04 -1.97 14.80
CA ASN A 65 -4.09 -2.93 15.18
C ASN A 65 -5.18 -3.16 14.11
N GLY A 66 -4.85 -2.97 12.83
CA GLY A 66 -5.77 -3.15 11.70
C GLY A 66 -6.36 -1.86 11.14
N LEU A 67 -6.04 -0.70 11.73
CA LEU A 67 -6.44 0.61 11.20
C LEU A 67 -5.56 1.08 10.04
N GLY A 68 -4.34 0.56 9.94
CA GLY A 68 -3.44 0.79 8.81
C GLY A 68 -3.38 -0.39 7.86
N VAL A 69 -2.76 -0.17 6.71
CA VAL A 69 -2.59 -1.19 5.68
C VAL A 69 -1.11 -1.54 5.51
N ALA A 70 -0.80 -2.83 5.55
CA ALA A 70 0.46 -3.34 5.03
C ALA A 70 0.26 -3.83 3.61
N ILE A 71 1.16 -3.44 2.71
CA ILE A 71 1.14 -3.86 1.31
C ILE A 71 2.23 -4.91 1.11
N VAL A 72 1.83 -6.05 0.58
CA VAL A 72 2.64 -7.25 0.48
C VAL A 72 2.70 -7.70 -0.97
N SER A 73 3.89 -8.03 -1.46
CA SER A 73 4.09 -8.71 -2.74
C SER A 73 4.02 -10.21 -2.51
N THR A 74 3.04 -10.86 -3.10
CA THR A 74 2.82 -12.31 -3.00
C THR A 74 2.97 -12.97 -4.37
N SER A 75 2.90 -14.31 -4.44
CA SER A 75 2.87 -15.04 -5.71
C SER A 75 1.63 -14.74 -6.57
N HIS A 76 0.55 -14.27 -5.97
CA HIS A 76 -0.70 -13.90 -6.65
C HIS A 76 -0.76 -12.40 -7.02
N GLY A 77 0.36 -11.69 -6.81
CA GLY A 77 0.48 -10.26 -7.07
C GLY A 77 0.58 -9.43 -5.79
N VAL A 78 0.49 -8.10 -5.97
CA VAL A 78 0.60 -7.14 -4.87
C VAL A 78 -0.78 -6.90 -4.28
N MET A 79 -0.91 -7.10 -2.96
CA MET A 79 -2.19 -7.01 -2.25
C MET A 79 -2.01 -6.52 -0.80
N THR A 80 -3.11 -6.36 -0.08
CA THR A 80 -3.06 -5.98 1.35
C THR A 80 -2.74 -7.20 2.23
N SER A 81 -2.16 -6.99 3.41
CA SER A 81 -1.88 -8.08 4.36
C SER A 81 -3.15 -8.80 4.81
N LYS A 82 -4.30 -8.11 4.84
CA LYS A 82 -5.60 -8.73 5.14
C LYS A 82 -6.04 -9.70 4.04
N GLN A 83 -5.90 -9.30 2.76
CA GLN A 83 -6.19 -10.17 1.61
C GLN A 83 -5.22 -11.35 1.56
N ALA A 84 -3.92 -11.11 1.71
CA ALA A 84 -2.92 -12.18 1.71
C ALA A 84 -3.18 -13.22 2.81
N LYS A 85 -3.63 -12.77 3.99
CA LYS A 85 -4.03 -13.67 5.08
C LYS A 85 -5.30 -14.47 4.74
N GLN A 86 -6.27 -13.88 4.07
CA GLN A 86 -7.49 -14.56 3.63
C GLN A 86 -7.19 -15.63 2.58
N GLU A 87 -6.28 -15.34 1.66
CA GLU A 87 -5.84 -16.27 0.61
C GLU A 87 -4.82 -17.29 1.12
N ASN A 88 -4.38 -17.18 2.38
CA ASN A 88 -3.36 -18.02 3.01
C ASN A 88 -2.02 -18.03 2.25
N VAL A 89 -1.60 -16.87 1.73
CA VAL A 89 -0.35 -16.71 0.97
C VAL A 89 0.61 -15.78 1.70
N GLY A 90 1.89 -16.14 1.75
CA GLY A 90 2.99 -15.31 2.28
C GLY A 90 3.53 -14.31 1.24
N GLY A 91 4.54 -13.53 1.62
CA GLY A 91 5.18 -12.63 0.66
C GLY A 91 6.19 -11.66 1.24
N GLU A 92 6.68 -10.75 0.38
CA GLU A 92 7.57 -9.65 0.75
C GLU A 92 6.74 -8.46 1.28
N VAL A 93 7.04 -7.97 2.48
CA VAL A 93 6.38 -6.81 3.07
C VAL A 93 7.00 -5.53 2.52
N LEU A 94 6.33 -4.88 1.58
CA LEU A 94 6.87 -3.72 0.87
C LEU A 94 6.84 -2.46 1.74
N CYS A 95 5.65 -2.09 2.23
CA CYS A 95 5.46 -0.86 2.99
C CYS A 95 4.22 -0.91 3.89
N TYR A 96 4.19 0.01 4.85
CA TYR A 96 3.05 0.32 5.70
C TYR A 96 2.54 1.72 5.39
N VAL A 97 1.22 1.87 5.40
CA VAL A 97 0.51 3.13 5.18
C VAL A 97 -0.59 3.28 6.23
N TYR A 98 -0.67 4.45 6.86
CA TYR A 98 -1.69 4.82 7.84
C TYR A 98 -1.74 6.32 8.10
#